data_AF-A0AAD2V4F8-F1
#
_entry.id   AF-A0AAD2V4F8-F1
#
_cell.length_a   1.000
_cell.length_b   1.000
_cell.length_c   1.000
_cell.angle_alpha   90.00
_cell.angle_beta   90.00
_cell.angle_gamma   90.00
#
_symmetry.space_group_name_H-M   'P 1'
#
loop_
_entity.id
_entity.type
_entity.pdbx_description
1 polymer ?
#
loop_
_entity_poly.entity_id
_entity_poly.type
_entity_poly.pdbx_seq_one_letter_code
_entity_poly.pdbx_strand_id
1 'polypeptide(L)' 'MLSDAIASQRLGFDISAIEQGSDEWKMCRLACITASRVGDILTEPKSKKDKDAGVLSGMAETYMMDLIAEV' A
#
# COMPACT_ATOMS: atom_id res chain seq x y z
N MET A 1 8.56 1.36 11.00
CA MET A 1 9.08 1.32 9.61
C MET A 1 10.07 0.16 9.53
N LEU A 2 10.17 -0.54 8.38
CA LEU A 2 11.32 -1.43 8.15
C LEU A 2 12.59 -0.65 8.51
N SER A 3 13.52 -1.25 9.25
CA SER A 3 14.80 -0.58 9.50
C SER A 3 15.46 -0.29 8.15
N ASP A 4 15.99 0.91 7.97
CA ASP A 4 16.55 1.37 6.69
C ASP A 4 17.56 0.38 6.09
N ALA A 5 18.36 -0.27 6.94
CA ALA A 5 19.30 -1.33 6.54
C ALA A 5 18.64 -2.50 5.79
N ILE A 6 17.47 -2.96 6.25
CA ILE A 6 16.73 -4.07 5.62
C ILE A 6 16.13 -3.60 4.30
N ALA A 7 15.51 -2.42 4.29
CA ALA A 7 14.86 -1.91 3.09
C ALA A 7 15.89 -1.59 1.99
N SER A 8 17.02 -0.96 2.32
CA SER A 8 18.12 -0.74 1.37
C SER A 8 18.66 -2.06 0.81
N GLN A 9 18.82 -3.10 1.65
CA GLN A 9 19.25 -4.43 1.19
C GLN A 9 18.24 -5.08 0.22
N ARG A 10 16.94 -4.92 0.48
CA ARG A 10 15.88 -5.55 -0.33
C ARG A 10 15.65 -4.84 -1.66
N LEU A 11 15.77 -3.52 -1.67
CA LEU A 11 15.50 -2.69 -2.84
C LEU A 11 16.74 -2.46 -3.72
N GLY A 12 17.94 -2.67 -3.17
CA GLY A 12 19.20 -2.55 -3.91
C GLY A 12 19.71 -1.13 -4.06
N PHE A 13 19.17 -0.17 -3.30
CA PHE A 13 19.62 1.22 -3.25
C PHE A 13 19.51 1.77 -1.83
N ASP A 14 20.26 2.84 -1.53
CA ASP A 14 20.21 3.49 -0.24
C ASP A 14 18.95 4.35 -0.08
N ILE A 15 18.06 3.96 0.83
CA ILE A 15 16.81 4.70 1.07
C ILE A 15 17.00 5.96 1.92
N SER A 16 18.12 6.11 2.63
CA SER A 16 18.31 7.18 3.62
C SER A 16 18.42 8.58 2.98
N ALA A 17 18.70 8.64 1.68
CA ALA A 17 18.91 9.86 0.92
C ALA A 17 17.89 10.08 -0.21
N ILE A 18 16.77 9.34 -0.24
CA ILE A 18 15.76 9.47 -1.31
C ILE A 18 14.89 10.71 -1.11
N GLU A 19 14.69 11.48 -2.18
CA GLU A 19 13.80 12.63 -2.18
C GLU A 19 12.36 12.22 -2.53
N GLN A 20 11.38 12.85 -1.87
CA GLN A 20 9.98 12.61 -2.19
C GLN A 20 9.69 12.96 -3.65
N GLY A 21 9.12 12.00 -4.39
CA GLY A 21 8.77 12.16 -5.79
C GLY A 21 9.84 11.68 -6.78
N SER A 22 11.05 11.32 -6.30
CA SER A 22 12.05 10.63 -7.12
C SER A 22 11.52 9.26 -7.59
N ASP A 23 12.19 8.66 -8.57
CA ASP A 23 11.78 7.35 -9.07
C ASP A 23 12.05 6.25 -8.03
N GLU A 24 13.14 6.34 -7.27
CA GLU A 24 13.43 5.47 -6.13
C GLU A 24 12.34 5.58 -5.06
N TRP A 25 11.86 6.80 -4.77
CA TRP A 25 10.76 7.01 -3.84
C TRP A 25 9.46 6.34 -4.31
N LYS A 26 9.17 6.37 -5.61
CA LYS A 26 8.02 5.65 -6.19
C LYS A 26 8.21 4.14 -6.10
N MET A 27 9.42 3.64 -6.40
CA MET A 27 9.75 2.21 -6.30
C MET A 27 9.56 1.66 -4.88
N CYS A 28 9.96 2.42 -3.86
CA CYS A 28 9.73 2.05 -2.45
C CYS A 28 8.24 1.85 -2.08
N ARG A 29 7.32 2.35 -2.91
CA ARG A 29 5.88 2.40 -2.61
C ARG A 29 5.06 1.42 -3.45
N LEU A 30 5.65 0.75 -4.43
CA LEU A 30 4.96 -0.24 -5.25
C LEU A 30 4.42 -1.38 -4.38
N ALA A 31 3.18 -1.79 -4.67
CA ALA A 31 2.43 -2.80 -3.94
C ALA A 31 2.32 -2.55 -2.41
N CYS A 32 2.60 -1.33 -1.95
CA CYS A 32 2.53 -0.97 -0.53
C CYS A 32 1.27 -0.15 -0.25
N ILE A 33 0.56 -0.50 0.82
CA ILE A 33 -0.53 0.35 1.32
C ILE A 33 0.08 1.63 1.89
N THR A 34 -0.24 2.76 1.25
CA THR A 34 0.33 4.06 1.62
C THR A 34 -0.61 4.85 2.52
N ALA A 35 -0.05 5.69 3.39
CA ALA A 35 -0.85 6.49 4.34
C ALA A 35 -1.93 7.35 3.66
N SER A 36 -1.66 7.86 2.45
CA SER A 36 -2.62 8.66 1.67
C SER A 36 -3.80 7.87 1.12
N ARG A 37 -3.71 6.53 1.05
CA ARG A 37 -4.74 5.65 0.47
C ARG A 37 -5.29 4.62 1.47
N VAL A 38 -4.79 4.59 2.71
CA VAL A 38 -5.24 3.64 3.74
C VAL A 38 -6.75 3.74 4.02
N GLY A 39 -7.35 4.92 3.80
CA GLY A 39 -8.80 5.11 3.93
C GLY A 39 -9.63 4.21 2.99
N ASP A 40 -9.10 3.87 1.81
CA ASP A 40 -9.78 3.00 0.86
C ASP A 40 -9.89 1.57 1.39
N ILE A 41 -8.82 1.07 2.03
CA ILE A 41 -8.80 -0.25 2.70
C ILE A 41 -9.75 -0.28 3.89
N LEU A 42 -9.82 0.83 4.65
CA LEU A 42 -10.67 0.93 5.84
C LEU A 42 -12.15 1.19 5.51
N THR A 43 -12.49 1.38 4.24
CA THR A 43 -13.87 1.58 3.84
C THR A 43 -14.66 0.29 4.08
N GLU A 44 -15.70 0.37 4.91
CA GLU A 44 -16.55 -0.78 5.23
C GLU A 44 -17.59 -1.07 4.12
N PRO A 45 -17.99 -2.34 3.93
CA PRO A 45 -19.13 -2.68 3.09
C PRO A 45 -20.41 -1.95 3.50
N LYS A 46 -21.30 -1.61 2.56
CA LYS A 46 -22.57 -0.92 2.89
C LYS A 46 -23.56 -1.82 3.64
N SER A 47 -23.56 -3.11 3.32
CA SER A 47 -24.47 -4.09 3.91
C SER A 47 -23.97 -4.57 5.27
N LYS A 48 -24.84 -4.58 6.28
CA LYS A 48 -24.52 -5.15 7.60
C LYS A 48 -24.13 -6.63 7.49
N LYS A 49 -24.80 -7.40 6.63
CA LYS A 49 -24.47 -8.81 6.39
C LYS A 49 -23.02 -8.98 5.93
N ASP A 50 -22.56 -8.11 5.04
CA ASP A 50 -21.21 -8.21 4.46
C ASP A 50 -20.15 -7.73 5.45
N LYS A 51 -20.47 -6.70 6.26
CA LYS A 51 -19.65 -6.31 7.42
C LYS A 51 -19.49 -7.45 8.41
N ASP A 52 -20.60 -8.07 8.80
CA ASP A 52 -20.61 -9.17 9.78
C ASP A 52 -19.89 -10.42 9.24
N ALA A 53 -19.87 -10.61 7.92
CA ALA A 53 -19.12 -11.66 7.24
C ALA A 53 -17.62 -11.35 7.04
N GLY A 54 -17.17 -10.13 7.38
CA GLY A 54 -15.78 -9.71 7.22
C GLY A 54 -15.33 -9.54 5.78
N VAL A 55 -16.27 -9.26 4.86
CA VAL A 55 -15.96 -9.05 3.44
C VAL A 55 -15.37 -7.65 3.24
N LEU A 56 -14.49 -7.50 2.26
CA LEU A 56 -13.98 -6.18 1.86
C LEU A 56 -15.07 -5.33 1.20
N SER A 57 -14.97 -4.01 1.32
CA SER A 57 -15.79 -3.14 0.48
C SER A 57 -15.28 -3.15 -0.95
N GLY A 58 -16.15 -2.81 -1.92
CA GLY A 58 -15.71 -2.66 -3.31
C GLY A 58 -14.61 -1.60 -3.51
N MET A 59 -14.52 -0.61 -2.60
CA MET A 59 -13.42 0.37 -2.62
C MET A 59 -12.09 -0.28 -2.19
N ALA A 60 -12.12 -1.03 -1.09
CA ALA A 60 -10.97 -1.78 -0.62
C ALA A 60 -10.50 -2.81 -1.67
N GLU A 61 -11.44 -3.52 -2.30
CA GLU A 61 -11.14 -4.47 -3.39
C GLU A 61 -10.48 -3.77 -4.59
N THR A 62 -11.03 -2.64 -5.03
CA THR A 62 -10.48 -1.88 -6.16
C THR A 62 -9.04 -1.46 -5.88
N TYR A 63 -8.78 -0.86 -4.71
CA TYR A 63 -7.44 -0.42 -4.36
C TYR A 63 -6.45 -1.58 -4.19
N MET A 64 -6.90 -2.72 -3.64
CA MET A 64 -6.07 -3.92 -3.56
C MET A 64 -5.70 -4.46 -4.95
N MET A 65 -6.63 -4.44 -5.91
CA MET A 65 -6.35 -4.85 -7.28
C MET A 65 -5.39 -3.89 -7.99
N ASP A 66 -5.51 -2.58 -7.75
CA ASP A 66 -4.55 -1.58 -8.24
C ASP A 66 -3.14 -1.91 -7.72
N LEU A 67 -2.97 -2.17 -6.42
CA LEU A 67 -1.68 -2.51 -5.81
C LEU A 67 -1.10 -3.82 -6.36
N ILE A 68 -1.94 -4.82 -6.63
CA ILE A 68 -1.50 -6.09 -7.22
C ILE A 68 -1.01 -5.88 -8.66
N ALA A 69 -1.62 -4.98 -9.42
CA ALA A 69 -1.26 -4.72 -10.81
C ALA A 69 0.04 -3.88 -10.96
N GLU A 70 0.58 -3.34 -9.87
CA GLU A 70 1.84 -2.57 -9.89
C GLU A 70 3.10 -3.44 -10.05
N VAL A 71 2.98 -4.77 -9.93
CA VAL A 71 4.08 -5.76 -9.96
C VAL A 71 3.80 -6.91 -10.92
#